data_AF-K2BMP4-F1
#
_entry.id   AF-K2BMP4-F1
#
_cell.length_a   1.000
_cell.length_b   1.000
_cell.length_c   1.000
_cell.angle_alpha   90.00
_cell.angle_beta   90.00
_cell.angle_gamma   90.00
#
_symmetry.space_group_name_H-M   'P 1'
#
loop_
_entity.id
_entity.type
_entity.pdbx_description
1 polymer ?
#
loop_
_entity_poly.entity_id
_entity_poly.type
_entity_poly.pdbx_seq_one_letter_code
_entity_poly.pdbx_strand_id
1 'polypeptide(L)' 'MNKRIIEIKKWLLENNIKQVDIAKKAGVSGSAVSLVIRGKATSANIKRVFLEFGCPEKIWTEEVS' A
#
# COMPACT_ATOMS: atom_id res chain seq x y z
N MET A 1 12.77 -9.82 5.23
CA MET A 1 11.88 -8.63 5.14
C MET A 1 11.06 -8.79 3.86
N ASN A 2 9.74 -8.68 3.92
CA ASN A 2 8.87 -8.96 2.75
C ASN A 2 9.13 -7.92 1.64
N LYS A 3 9.54 -8.39 0.45
CA LYS A 3 9.96 -7.58 -0.71
C LYS A 3 8.92 -6.51 -1.08
N ARG A 4 7.64 -6.88 -1.05
CA ARG A 4 6.52 -5.96 -1.32
C ARG A 4 6.48 -4.77 -0.37
N ILE A 5 6.72 -4.98 0.93
CA ILE A 5 6.69 -3.88 1.92
C ILE A 5 7.77 -2.84 1.58
N ILE A 6 8.93 -3.31 1.15
CA ILE A 6 10.06 -2.45 0.78
C ILE A 6 9.70 -1.63 -0.44
N GLU A 7 9.17 -2.27 -1.48
CA GLU A 7 8.78 -1.59 -2.71
C GLU A 7 7.66 -0.57 -2.49
N ILE A 8 6.62 -0.90 -1.72
CA ILE A 8 5.56 0.06 -1.37
C ILE A 8 6.13 1.25 -0.61
N LYS A 9 7.00 1.01 0.38
CA LYS A 9 7.61 2.09 1.16
C LYS A 9 8.52 2.97 0.30
N LYS A 10 9.31 2.37 -0.60
CA LYS A 10 10.16 3.10 -1.54
C LYS A 10 9.31 3.99 -2.46
N TRP A 11 8.26 3.43 -3.06
CA TRP A 11 7.35 4.17 -3.92
C TRP A 11 6.67 5.34 -3.18
N LEU A 12 6.22 5.14 -1.94
CA LEU A 12 5.64 6.21 -1.11
C LEU A 12 6.63 7.37 -0.92
N LEU A 13 7.90 7.06 -0.62
CA LEU A 13 8.95 8.06 -0.43
C LEU A 13 9.27 8.81 -1.73
N GLU A 14 9.43 8.10 -2.85
CA GLU A 14 9.76 8.68 -4.16
C GLU A 14 8.67 9.63 -4.67
N ASN A 15 7.42 9.39 -4.30
CA ASN A 15 6.28 10.20 -4.73
C ASN A 15 5.84 11.24 -3.67
N ASN A 16 6.57 11.34 -2.55
CA ASN A 16 6.22 12.21 -1.42
C ASN A 16 4.79 11.97 -0.88
N ILE A 17 4.34 10.71 -0.91
CA ILE A 17 3.02 10.29 -0.42
C ILE A 17 3.18 9.68 0.96
N LYS A 18 2.35 10.10 1.92
CA LYS A 18 2.33 9.50 3.26
C LYS A 18 1.25 8.41 3.34
N GLN A 19 1.46 7.41 4.19
CA GLN A 19 0.43 6.39 4.46
C GLN A 19 -0.89 6.99 4.98
N VAL A 20 -0.82 8.14 5.66
CA VAL A 20 -2.01 8.87 6.13
C VAL A 20 -2.83 9.44 4.97
N ASP A 21 -2.23 9.75 3.82
CA ASP A 21 -2.95 10.26 2.66
C ASP A 21 -3.76 9.14 2.01
N ILE A 22 -3.15 7.95 1.91
CA ILE A 22 -3.84 6.72 1.50
C ILE A 22 -4.99 6.40 2.46
N ALA A 23 -4.73 6.46 3.77
CA ALA A 23 -5.73 6.17 4.79
C ALA A 23 -6.94 7.14 4.70
N LYS A 24 -6.67 8.44 4.55
CA LYS A 24 -7.70 9.47 4.35
C LYS A 24 -8.54 9.21 3.10
N LYS A 25 -7.90 8.95 1.96
CA LYS A 25 -8.62 8.67 0.70
C LYS A 25 -9.43 7.38 0.77
N ALA A 26 -8.94 6.36 1.46
CA ALA A 26 -9.63 5.09 1.65
C ALA A 26 -10.73 5.14 2.74
N GLY A 27 -10.77 6.19 3.57
CA GLY A 27 -11.72 6.28 4.70
C GLY A 27 -11.42 5.27 5.82
N VAL A 28 -10.15 4.94 6.04
CA VAL A 28 -9.72 3.92 7.02
C VAL A 28 -8.64 4.46 7.96
N SER A 29 -8.29 3.70 9.01
CA SER A 29 -7.18 4.05 9.89
C SER A 29 -5.82 3.77 9.24
N GLY A 30 -4.78 4.50 9.66
CA GLY A 30 -3.40 4.24 9.21
C GLY A 30 -2.91 2.83 9.57
N SER A 31 -3.39 2.27 10.68
CA SER A 31 -3.10 0.89 11.08
C SER A 31 -3.65 -0.13 10.07
N ALA A 32 -4.85 0.10 9.52
CA ALA A 32 -5.43 -0.77 8.49
C ALA A 32 -4.57 -0.78 7.22
N VAL A 33 -4.07 0.39 6.78
CA VAL A 33 -3.13 0.50 5.66
C VAL A 33 -1.84 -0.28 5.95
N SER A 34 -1.26 -0.11 7.13
CA SER A 34 -0.05 -0.83 7.55
C SER A 34 -0.23 -2.36 7.54
N LEU A 35 -1.37 -2.85 8.01
CA LEU A 35 -1.69 -4.29 7.99
C LEU A 35 -1.78 -4.84 6.56
N VAL A 36 -2.40 -4.08 5.63
CA VAL A 36 -2.48 -4.47 4.21
C VAL A 36 -1.11 -4.51 3.56
N ILE A 37 -0.29 -3.46 3.74
CA ILE A 37 1.08 -3.41 3.20
C ILE A 37 1.88 -4.61 3.70
N ARG A 38 1.79 -4.91 5.00
CA ARG A 38 2.46 -6.06 5.65
C ARG A 38 1.92 -7.43 5.25
N GLY A 39 0.78 -7.49 4.55
CA GLY A 39 0.12 -8.73 4.16
C GLY A 39 -0.55 -9.46 5.31
N LYS A 40 -0.85 -8.74 6.39
CA LYS A 40 -1.59 -9.26 7.55
C LYS A 40 -3.10 -9.07 7.41
N ALA A 41 -3.53 -8.29 6.42
CA ALA A 41 -4.92 -8.11 6.03
C ALA A 41 -5.00 -7.90 4.50
N THR A 42 -6.19 -8.11 3.94
CA THR A 42 -6.50 -7.78 2.55
C THR A 42 -7.59 -6.73 2.50
N SER A 43 -7.52 -5.81 1.54
CA SER A 43 -8.57 -4.82 1.31
C SER A 43 -8.52 -4.35 -0.14
N ALA A 44 -9.58 -4.66 -0.89
CA ALA A 44 -9.73 -4.21 -2.27
C ALA A 44 -9.77 -2.67 -2.35
N ASN A 45 -10.38 -2.01 -1.36
CA ASN A 45 -10.45 -0.55 -1.31
C ASN A 45 -9.07 0.09 -1.13
N ILE A 46 -8.25 -0.41 -0.18
CA ILE A 46 -6.89 0.11 0.02
C ILE A 46 -6.04 -0.13 -1.24
N LYS A 47 -6.10 -1.33 -1.84
CA LYS A 47 -5.39 -1.61 -3.10
C LYS A 47 -5.81 -0.64 -4.20
N ARG A 48 -7.12 -0.44 -4.41
CA ARG A 48 -7.65 0.50 -5.39
C ARG A 48 -7.12 1.91 -5.17
N VAL A 49 -7.12 2.41 -3.93
CA VAL A 49 -6.57 3.74 -3.63
C VAL A 49 -5.09 3.83 -3.95
N PHE A 50 -4.29 2.81 -3.64
CA PHE A 50 -2.88 2.79 -4.07
C PHE A 50 -2.74 2.92 -5.60
N LEU A 51 -3.55 2.18 -6.37
CA LEU A 51 -3.54 2.27 -7.83
C LEU A 51 -4.00 3.65 -8.34
N GLU A 52 -5.01 4.27 -7.70
CA GLU A 52 -5.47 5.63 -8.03
C GLU A 52 -4.40 6.69 -7.81
N PHE A 53 -3.53 6.51 -6.80
CA PHE A 53 -2.36 7.37 -6.59
C PHE A 53 -1.20 7.05 -7.55
N GLY A 54 -1.34 6.07 -8.45
CA GLY A 54 -0.32 5.68 -9.42
C GLY A 54 0.68 4.64 -8.93
N CYS A 55 0.36 3.90 -7.86
CA CYS A 55 1.21 2.80 -7.40
C CYS A 55 1.23 1.68 -8.46
N PRO A 56 2.41 1.23 -8.93
CA PRO A 56 2.50 0.17 -9.93
C PRO A 56 1.82 -1.13 -9.45
N GLU A 57 0.92 -1.67 -10.26
CA GLU A 57 0.19 -2.90 -9.93
C GLU A 57 1.13 -4.09 -9.68
N LYS A 58 2.28 -4.13 -10.38
CA LYS A 58 3.30 -5.16 -10.22
C LYS A 58 3.77 -5.38 -8.78
N ILE A 59 3.76 -4.32 -7.96
CA ILE A 59 4.16 -4.40 -6.54
C ILE A 59 3.15 -5.25 -5.75
N TRP A 60 1.89 -5.30 -6.19
CA TRP A 60 0.82 -6.05 -5.54
C TRP A 60 0.68 -7.49 -6.03
N THR A 61 1.20 -7.80 -7.23
CA THR A 61 1.06 -9.11 -7.88
C THR A 61 2.21 -10.07 -7.61
N GLU A 62 3.32 -9.64 -7.01
CA GLU A 62 4.34 -10.58 -6.55
C GLU A 62 3.77 -11.40 -5.39
N GLU A 63 3.36 -12.63 -5.69
CA GLU A 63 3.02 -13.64 -4.71
C GLU A 63 4.17 -13.76 -3.71
N VAL A 64 3.83 -13.57 -2.44
CA VAL A 64 4.71 -13.94 -1.33
C VAL A 64 4.78 -15.47 -1.38
N SER A 65 5.79 -15.99 -2.08
CA SER A 65 6.18 -17.41 -1.98
C SER A 65 6.58 -17.75 -0.55
#